data_AF-A0A972AIQ4-F1
#
_entry.id   AF-A0A972AIQ4-F1
#
_cell.length_a   1.000
_cell.length_b   1.000
_cell.length_c   1.000
_cell.angle_alpha   90.00
_cell.angle_beta   90.00
_cell.angle_gamma   90.00
#
_symmetry.space_group_name_H-M   'P 1'
#
loop_
_entity.id
_entity.type
_entity.pdbx_description
1 polymer ?
#
loop_
_entity_poly.entity_id
_entity_poly.type
_entity_poly.pdbx_seq_one_letter_code
_entity_poly.pdbx_strand_id
1 'polypeptide(L)' 'MDIKEAVLKVLEESPEPMRPGDIAQKAGLDKKEVDKAIKDLKKEEKIISPKRCFYSKA' A
#
# COMPACT_ATOMS: atom_id res chain seq x y z
N MET A 1 12.80 -10.05 1.38
CA MET A 1 12.12 -8.93 2.06
C MET A 1 11.12 -8.39 1.07
N ASP A 2 9.87 -8.80 1.19
CA ASP A 2 8.83 -8.41 0.24
C ASP A 2 8.17 -7.11 0.71
N ILE A 3 8.55 -6.02 0.08
CA ILE A 3 7.94 -4.68 0.27
C ILE A 3 6.43 -4.77 0.02
N LYS A 4 6.00 -5.63 -0.92
CA LYS A 4 4.60 -5.89 -1.22
C LYS A 4 3.84 -6.49 -0.03
N GLU A 5 4.43 -7.47 0.66
CA GLU A 5 3.83 -8.05 1.87
C GLU A 5 3.72 -7.03 3.00
N ALA A 6 4.75 -6.21 3.22
CA ALA A 6 4.71 -5.17 4.24
C ALA A 6 3.62 -4.13 3.95
N VAL A 7 3.48 -3.69 2.69
CA VAL A 7 2.40 -2.80 2.24
C VAL A 7 1.03 -3.45 2.45
N LEU A 8 0.87 -4.72 2.04
CA LEU A 8 -0.37 -5.47 2.24
C LEU A 8 -0.73 -5.60 3.70
N LYS A 9 0.25 -5.88 4.57
CA LYS A 9 0.05 -6.05 6.00
C LYS A 9 -0.41 -4.74 6.65
N VAL A 10 0.21 -3.61 6.29
CA VAL A 10 -0.21 -2.28 6.75
C VAL A 10 -1.62 -1.92 6.28
N LEU A 11 -1.96 -2.30 5.05
CA LEU A 11 -3.30 -2.13 4.48
C LEU A 11 -4.33 -3.09 5.08
N GLU A 12 -3.93 -4.26 5.56
CA GLU A 12 -4.80 -5.23 6.22
C GLU A 12 -5.06 -4.87 7.69
N GLU A 13 -4.04 -4.36 8.38
CA GLU A 13 -4.16 -3.80 9.73
C GLU A 13 -4.90 -2.46 9.73
N SER A 14 -5.06 -1.82 8.57
CA SER A 14 -5.79 -0.56 8.45
C SER A 14 -7.17 -0.79 7.83
N PRO A 15 -8.26 -0.57 8.57
CA PRO A 15 -9.62 -0.69 8.04
C PRO A 15 -10.01 0.44 7.08
N GLU A 16 -9.17 1.47 6.97
CA GLU A 16 -9.41 2.63 6.14
C GLU A 16 -8.38 2.74 5.00
N PRO A 17 -8.79 3.27 3.83
CA PRO A 17 -7.86 3.53 2.74
C PRO A 17 -6.73 4.46 3.20
N MET A 18 -5.48 4.10 2.92
CA MET A 18 -4.29 4.86 3.31
C MET A 18 -3.55 5.44 2.12
N ARG A 19 -2.85 6.55 2.34
CA ARG A 19 -2.00 7.15 1.32
C ARG A 19 -0.66 6.40 1.25
N PRO A 20 0.01 6.40 0.10
CA PRO A 20 1.34 5.78 -0.04
C PRO A 20 2.36 6.36 0.94
N GLY A 21 2.22 7.64 1.33
CA GLY A 21 3.06 8.25 2.36
C GLY A 21 2.84 7.67 3.76
N ASP A 22 1.59 7.49 4.17
CA ASP A 22 1.23 6.87 5.45
C ASP A 22 1.65 5.40 5.49
N ILE A 23 1.45 4.68 4.37
CA ILE A 23 1.87 3.28 4.23
C ILE A 23 3.39 3.17 4.35
N ALA A 24 4.15 4.05 3.70
CA ALA A 24 5.61 4.10 3.82
C ALA A 24 6.06 4.37 5.27
N GLN A 25 5.42 5.29 5.97
CA GLN A 25 5.74 5.56 7.38
C GLN A 25 5.39 4.38 8.30
N LYS A 26 4.22 3.76 8.13
CA LYS A 26 3.80 2.61 8.94
C LYS A 26 4.63 1.36 8.65
N ALA A 27 4.94 1.11 7.39
CA ALA A 27 5.75 -0.04 6.98
C ALA A 27 7.25 0.17 7.28
N GLY A 28 7.67 1.41 7.59
CA GLY A 28 9.08 1.75 7.75
C GLY A 28 9.87 1.61 6.44
N LEU A 29 9.21 1.82 5.31
CA LEU A 29 9.76 1.61 3.98
C LEU A 29 9.97 2.93 3.24
N ASP A 30 10.84 2.89 2.25
CA ASP A 30 11.10 4.04 1.40
C ASP A 30 9.88 4.38 0.53
N LYS A 31 9.57 5.67 0.38
CA LYS A 31 8.42 6.11 -0.45
C LYS A 31 8.50 5.58 -1.88
N LYS A 32 9.72 5.46 -2.43
CA LYS A 32 9.95 4.90 -3.77
C LYS A 32 9.61 3.42 -3.86
N GLU A 33 9.93 2.68 -2.80
CA GLU A 33 9.66 1.23 -2.71
C GLU A 33 8.18 0.97 -2.56
N VAL A 34 7.51 1.73 -1.68
CA VAL A 34 6.06 1.67 -1.50
C VAL A 34 5.30 2.08 -2.75
N ASP A 35 5.73 3.12 -3.47
CA ASP A 35 5.10 3.52 -4.74
C ASP A 35 5.20 2.41 -5.81
N LYS A 36 6.36 1.76 -5.92
CA LYS A 36 6.51 0.58 -6.79
C LYS A 36 5.61 -0.56 -6.35
N ALA A 37 5.64 -0.92 -5.07
CA ALA A 37 4.84 -2.01 -4.52
C ALA A 37 3.33 -1.76 -4.71
N ILE A 38 2.85 -0.54 -4.48
CA ILE A 38 1.46 -0.16 -4.70
C ILE A 38 1.09 -0.23 -6.18
N LYS A 39 1.98 0.18 -7.10
CA LYS A 39 1.73 0.03 -8.55
C LYS A 39 1.63 -1.44 -8.96
N ASP A 40 2.54 -2.27 -8.48
CA ASP A 40 2.52 -3.72 -8.69
C ASP A 40 1.26 -4.35 -8.10
N LEU A 41 0.95 -4.09 -6.82
CA LEU A 41 -0.21 -4.62 -6.13
C LEU A 41 -1.53 -4.18 -6.76
N LYS A 42 -1.60 -2.94 -7.27
CA LYS A 42 -2.75 -2.42 -8.01
C LYS A 42 -2.89 -3.13 -9.37
N LYS A 43 -1.77 -3.45 -10.02
CA LYS A 43 -1.75 -4.22 -11.28
C LYS A 43 -2.12 -5.68 -11.07
N GLU A 44 -1.77 -6.23 -9.91
CA GLU A 44 -2.19 -7.56 -9.44
C GLU A 44 -3.61 -7.57 -8.85
N GLU A 45 -4.33 -6.44 -8.87
CA GLU A 45 -5.69 -6.27 -8.31
C GLU A 45 -5.83 -6.64 -6.82
N LYS A 46 -4.71 -6.68 -6.08
CA LYS A 46 -4.69 -6.98 -4.64
C LYS A 46 -5.10 -5.78 -3.77
N ILE A 47 -5.04 -4.58 -4.33
CA ILE A 47 -5.43 -3.33 -3.67
C ILE A 47 -6.34 -2.52 -4.58
N ILE A 48 -7.31 -1.83 -3.97
CA ILE A 48 -8.23 -0.92 -4.63
C ILE A 48 -7.91 0.53 -4.23
N SER A 49 -8.25 1.46 -5.11
CA SER A 49 -8.11 2.90 -4.85
C SER A 49 -9.50 3.55 -4.81
N PRO A 50 -10.22 3.48 -3.67
CA PRO A 50 -11.57 4.01 -3.56
C PRO A 50 -11.60 5.54 -3.63
N LYS A 51 -10.48 6.20 -3.30
CA LYS A 51 -10.32 7.64 -3.37
C LYS A 51 -8.96 7.98 -3.99
N ARG A 52 -8.88 9.09 -4.72
CA ARG A 52 -7.64 9.54 -5.37
C ARG A 52 -6.51 9.65 -4.32
N CYS A 53 -5.40 8.96 -4.58
CA CYS A 53 -4.23 8.84 -3.70
C CYS A 53 -4.44 8.04 -2.39
N PHE A 54 -5.52 7.27 -2.30
CA PHE A 54 -5.74 6.33 -1.22
C PHE A 54 -5.82 4.91 -1.76
N TYR A 55 -5.28 3.96 -1.00
CA TYR A 55 -5.19 2.56 -1.33
C TYR A 55 -5.71 1.74 -0.16
N SER A 56 -6.49 0.72 -0.46
CA SER A 56 -7.04 -0.23 0.52
C SER A 56 -6.87 -1.63 -0.04
N LYS A 57 -6.87 -2.65 0.82
CA LYS A 57 -7.03 -4.03 0.39
C LYS A 57 -8.33 -4.16 -0.42
N ALA A 58 -8.28 -4.91 -1.53
CA ALA A 58 -9.44 -5.27 -2.34
C ALA A 58 -10.43 -6.13 -1.55
#